data_AF-A0A2V4AGF3-F1
#
_entry.id   AF-A0A2V4AGF3-F1
#
_cell.length_a   1.000
_cell.length_b   1.000
_cell.length_c   1.000
_cell.angle_alpha   90.00
_cell.angle_beta   90.00
_cell.angle_gamma   90.00
#
_symmetry.space_group_name_H-M   'P 1'
#
loop_
_entity.id
_entity.type
_entity.pdbx_description
1 polymer ?
#
loop_
_entity_poly.entity_id
_entity_poly.type
_entity_poly.pdbx_seq_one_letter_code
_entity_poly.pdbx_strand_id
1 'polypeptide(L)'
;MPTRQQVRELLDAGLDYSEAGRRLGIAPGLAYLIATGQPADAGDVPSPEERAWRGLMPASQQLSNPEPENPTGADQVRSWIRARVQDDAQMRGV
;
A
#
# COMPACT_ATOMS: atom_id res chain seq x y z
N MET A 1 26.47 -11.30 8.15
CA MET A 1 25.11 -10.78 7.86
C MET A 1 24.78 -9.75 8.93
N PRO A 2 24.42 -8.50 8.56
CA PRO A 2 24.07 -7.47 9.53
C PRO A 2 22.84 -7.84 10.36
N THR A 3 22.77 -7.42 11.62
CA THR A 3 21.66 -7.71 12.52
C THR A 3 20.60 -6.61 12.49
N ARG A 4 19.38 -6.94 12.95
CA ARG A 4 18.30 -5.94 13.14
C ARG A 4 18.72 -4.80 14.04
N GLN A 5 19.47 -5.08 15.10
CA GLN A 5 19.98 -4.07 16.02
C GLN A 5 20.94 -3.09 15.32
N GLN A 6 21.90 -3.59 14.54
CA GLN A 6 22.85 -2.76 13.80
C GLN A 6 22.16 -1.83 12.79
N VAL A 7 21.12 -2.32 12.12
CA VAL A 7 20.33 -1.46 11.22
C VAL A 7 19.55 -0.41 12.03
N ARG A 8 18.95 -0.78 13.17
CA ARG A 8 18.19 0.14 14.02
C ARG A 8 19.06 1.29 14.54
N GLU A 9 20.27 0.99 15.01
CA GLU A 9 21.23 1.98 15.50
C GLU A 9 21.58 3.05 14.44
N LEU A 10 21.68 2.65 13.16
CA LEU A 10 21.93 3.58 12.06
C LEU A 10 20.70 4.44 11.74
N LEU A 11 19.50 3.85 11.79
CA LEU A 11 18.25 4.59 11.60
C LEU A 11 18.00 5.58 12.75
N ASP A 12 18.27 5.18 13.98
CA ASP A 12 18.15 6.03 15.18
C ASP A 12 19.16 7.19 15.15
N ALA A 13 20.29 7.00 14.47
CA ALA A 13 21.25 8.06 14.15
C ALA A 13 20.79 8.98 12.99
N GLY A 14 19.57 8.78 12.46
CA GLY A 14 18.96 9.60 11.42
C GLY A 14 19.36 9.24 9.99
N LEU A 15 20.02 8.10 9.77
CA LEU A 15 20.39 7.62 8.43
C LEU A 15 19.19 6.94 7.77
N ASP A 16 19.11 7.01 6.45
CA ASP A 16 18.11 6.25 5.69
C ASP A 16 18.61 4.82 5.37
N TYR A 17 17.73 3.99 4.80
CA TYR A 17 18.07 2.62 4.44
C TYR A 17 19.16 2.51 3.36
N SER A 18 19.34 3.54 2.53
CA SER A 18 20.37 3.57 1.49
C SER A 18 21.75 3.75 2.11
N GLU A 19 21.87 4.73 3.01
CA GLU A 19 23.11 5.03 3.72
C GLU A 19 23.45 3.96 4.76
N ALA A 20 22.45 3.41 5.44
CA ALA A 20 22.64 2.24 6.31
C ALA A 20 23.12 1.01 5.52
N GLY A 21 22.53 0.75 4.35
CA GLY A 21 22.97 -0.32 3.44
C GLY A 21 24.42 -0.13 2.97
N ARG A 22 24.78 1.09 2.57
CA ARG A 22 26.14 1.44 2.17
C ARG A 22 27.16 1.19 3.28
N ARG A 23 26.86 1.57 4.53
CA ARG A 23 27.75 1.37 5.69
C ARG A 23 27.89 -0.10 6.08
N LEU A 24 26.83 -0.88 5.92
CA LEU A 24 26.80 -2.30 6.28
C LEU A 24 27.18 -3.24 5.12
N GLY A 25 27.45 -2.70 3.93
CA GLY A 25 27.81 -3.48 2.74
C GLY A 25 26.67 -4.34 2.19
N ILE A 26 25.42 -3.89 2.32
CA ILE A 26 24.22 -4.60 1.86
C ILE A 26 23.33 -3.72 0.99
N ALA A 27 22.48 -4.34 0.18
CA ALA A 27 21.48 -3.61 -0.59
C ALA A 27 20.49 -2.86 0.34
N PRO A 28 20.00 -1.67 -0.04
CA PRO A 28 19.05 -0.90 0.77
C PRO A 28 17.76 -1.67 1.09
N GLY A 29 17.24 -2.44 0.13
CA GLY A 29 16.08 -3.30 0.33
C GLY A 29 16.31 -4.40 1.38
N LEU A 30 17.56 -4.90 1.49
CA LEU A 30 17.93 -5.86 2.52
C LEU A 30 18.03 -5.18 3.91
N ALA A 31 18.52 -3.94 3.97
CA ALA A 31 18.48 -3.16 5.20
C ALA A 31 17.04 -2.91 5.68
N TYR A 32 16.13 -2.56 4.75
CA TYR A 32 14.70 -2.43 5.04
C TYR A 32 14.10 -3.76 5.55
N LEU A 33 14.37 -4.87 4.87
CA LEU A 33 13.91 -6.20 5.26
C LEU A 33 14.42 -6.60 6.65
N ILE A 34 15.68 -6.35 6.98
CA ILE A 34 16.25 -6.64 8.29
C ILE A 34 15.58 -5.78 9.38
N ALA A 35 15.35 -4.49 9.12
CA ALA A 35 14.74 -3.57 10.08
C ALA A 35 13.26 -3.89 10.35
N THR A 36 12.50 -4.21 9.30
CA THR A 36 11.03 -4.30 9.33
C THR A 36 10.51 -5.74 9.33
N GLY A 37 11.32 -6.70 8.91
CA GLY A 37 10.88 -8.06 8.60
C GLY A 37 10.03 -8.16 7.32
N GLN A 38 10.06 -7.15 6.44
CA GLN A 38 9.23 -7.11 5.24
C GLN A 38 10.05 -6.78 3.98
N PRO A 39 9.79 -7.45 2.84
CA PRO A 39 10.47 -7.12 1.60
C PRO A 39 10.03 -5.75 1.08
N ALA A 40 10.96 -5.03 0.44
CA ALA A 40 10.75 -3.67 -0.04
C ALA A 40 9.97 -3.58 -1.37
N ASP A 41 9.74 -4.72 -2.03
CA ASP A 41 9.09 -4.83 -3.35
C ASP A 41 7.56 -4.92 -3.28
N ALA A 42 6.97 -4.80 -2.08
CA ALA A 42 5.54 -4.90 -1.84
C ALA A 42 4.92 -6.24 -2.31
N GLY A 43 5.70 -7.32 -2.42
CA GLY A 43 5.16 -8.64 -2.75
C GLY A 43 4.30 -9.26 -1.65
N ASP A 44 4.50 -8.82 -0.40
CA ASP A 44 3.85 -9.38 0.78
C ASP A 44 3.39 -8.24 1.70
N VAL A 45 2.41 -7.45 1.23
CA VAL A 45 1.95 -6.24 1.90
C VAL A 45 1.09 -6.61 3.11
N PRO A 46 1.52 -6.30 4.35
CA PRO A 46 0.76 -6.63 5.54
C PRO A 46 -0.48 -5.75 5.65
N SER A 47 -1.53 -6.28 6.28
CA SER A 47 -2.78 -5.57 6.54
C SER A 47 -2.54 -4.28 7.35
N PRO A 48 -3.47 -3.31 7.34
CA PRO A 48 -3.32 -2.07 8.10
C PRO A 48 -3.07 -2.28 9.60
N GLU A 49 -3.72 -3.28 10.21
CA GLU A 49 -3.54 -3.62 11.62
C GLU A 49 -2.14 -4.20 11.89
N GLU A 50 -1.66 -5.10 11.03
CA GLU A 50 -0.31 -5.68 11.13
C GLU A 50 0.79 -4.64 10.90
N ARG A 51 0.54 -3.63 10.04
CA ARG A 51 1.44 -2.49 9.88
C ARG A 51 1.59 -1.68 11.14
N ALA A 52 0.46 -1.35 11.78
CA ALA A 52 0.45 -0.57 13.02
C ALA A 52 1.22 -1.31 14.12
N TRP A 53 0.98 -2.62 14.28
CA TRP A 53 1.71 -3.46 15.24
C TRP A 53 3.23 -3.49 14.97
N ARG A 54 3.65 -3.45 13.70
CA ARG A 54 5.06 -3.45 13.29
C ARG A 54 5.72 -2.07 13.26
N GLY A 55 4.97 -1.00 13.56
CA GLY A 55 5.45 0.39 13.49
C GLY A 55 5.74 0.86 12.06
N LEU A 56 5.06 0.28 11.06
CA LEU A 56 5.19 0.68 9.66
C LEU A 56 4.26 1.87 9.37
N MET A 57 4.70 2.77 8.48
CA MET A 57 3.85 3.88 8.01
C MET A 57 2.59 3.35 7.28
N PRO A 58 1.48 4.14 7.28
CA PRO A 58 0.29 3.84 6.50
C PRO A 58 0.66 3.59 5.03
N ALA A 59 -0.01 2.64 4.38
CA ALA A 59 0.27 2.36 2.98
C ALA A 59 0.01 3.61 2.13
N SER A 60 0.93 3.95 1.25
CA SER A 60 0.77 5.06 0.28
C SER A 60 -0.49 4.92 -0.57
N GLN A 61 -1.02 3.71 -0.73
CA GLN A 61 -2.30 3.46 -1.41
C GLN A 61 -3.52 4.09 -0.71
N GLN A 62 -3.50 4.35 0.60
CA GLN A 62 -4.59 5.10 1.26
C GLN A 62 -4.69 6.55 0.78
N LEU A 63 -3.60 7.11 0.22
CA LEU A 63 -3.60 8.46 -0.34
C LEU A 63 -4.07 8.49 -1.81
N SER A 64 -3.97 7.36 -2.52
CA SER A 64 -4.34 7.24 -3.93
C SER A 64 -5.66 6.50 -4.16
N ASN A 65 -6.11 5.72 -3.19
CA ASN A 65 -7.27 4.84 -3.27
C ASN A 65 -8.15 5.09 -2.04
N PRO A 66 -9.07 6.07 -2.10
CA PRO A 66 -10.00 6.35 -1.01
C PRO A 66 -10.88 5.13 -0.71
N GLU A 67 -11.59 5.19 0.42
CA GLU A 67 -12.52 4.14 0.83
C GLU A 67 -13.47 3.79 -0.33
N PRO A 68 -13.62 2.51 -0.71
CA PRO A 68 -14.42 2.14 -1.86
C PRO A 68 -15.90 2.49 -1.64
N GLU A 69 -16.36 3.57 -2.28
CA GLU A 69 -17.77 3.94 -2.34
C GLU A 69 -18.49 3.10 -3.41
N ASN A 70 -19.71 2.64 -3.12
CA ASN A 70 -20.52 1.92 -4.10
C ASN A 70 -21.03 2.90 -5.19
N PRO A 71 -20.55 2.81 -6.44
CA PRO A 71 -20.89 3.77 -7.49
C PRO A 71 -22.36 3.70 -7.90
N THR A 72 -23.09 2.61 -7.60
CA THR A 72 -24.53 2.50 -7.91
C THR A 72 -25.43 3.32 -6.96
N GLY A 73 -24.86 3.83 -5.87
CA GLY A 73 -25.52 4.79 -4.98
C GLY A 73 -25.60 6.20 -5.57
N ALA A 74 -24.68 6.55 -6.48
CA ALA A 74 -24.58 7.89 -7.03
C ALA A 74 -25.72 8.20 -8.02
N ASP A 75 -26.35 9.36 -7.87
CA ASP A 75 -27.49 9.79 -8.71
C ASP A 75 -27.11 9.90 -10.20
N GLN A 76 -25.85 10.23 -10.49
CA GLN A 76 -25.33 10.28 -11.85
C GLN A 76 -25.30 8.89 -12.51
N VAL A 77 -24.86 7.87 -11.77
CA VAL A 77 -24.83 6.48 -12.25
C VAL A 77 -26.25 5.95 -12.42
N ARG A 78 -27.16 6.25 -11.49
CA ARG A 78 -28.59 5.90 -11.62
C ARG A 78 -29.25 6.54 -12.83
N SER A 79 -28.93 7.80 -13.11
CA SER A 79 -29.44 8.53 -14.28
C SER A 79 -28.90 7.94 -15.58
N TRP A 80 -27.61 7.59 -15.62
CA TRP A 80 -27.01 6.89 -16.75
C TRP A 80 -27.62 5.51 -16.99
N ILE A 81 -27.81 4.70 -15.95
CA ILE A 81 -28.48 3.38 -16.05
C ILE A 81 -29.90 3.54 -16.62
N ARG A 82 -30.66 4.53 -16.13
CA ARG A 82 -32.01 4.79 -16.62
C ARG A 82 -32.02 5.14 -18.10
N ALA A 83 -31.12 6.01 -18.56
CA ALA A 83 -30.98 6.35 -19.97
C ALA A 83 -30.60 5.13 -20.80
N ARG A 84 -29.64 4.32 -20.32
CA ARG A 84 -29.19 3.09 -20.98
C ARG A 84 -30.33 2.08 -21.18
N VAL A 85 -31.18 1.87 -20.17
CA VAL A 85 -32.36 0.98 -20.27
C VAL A 85 -33.38 1.47 -21.31
N GLN A 86 -33.55 2.80 -21.44
CA GLN A 86 -34.44 3.36 -22.46
C GLN A 86 -33.90 3.17 -23.87
N ASP A 87 -32.58 3.18 -24.06
CA ASP A 87 -31.98 3.05 -25.40
C ASP A 87 -31.71 1.60 -25.81
N ASP A 88 -31.51 0.69 -24.85
CA ASP A 88 -31.11 -0.69 -25.10
C ASP A 88 -32.28 -1.68 -24.89
N ALA A 89 -32.79 -2.27 -25.97
CA ALA A 89 -33.89 -3.22 -25.94
C ALA A 89 -33.52 -4.54 -25.22
N GLN A 90 -32.25 -4.94 -25.24
CA GLN A 90 -31.78 -6.15 -24.55
C GLN A 90 -31.85 -5.99 -23.03
N MET A 91 -31.75 -4.76 -22.52
CA MET A 91 -31.88 -4.44 -21.10
C MET A 91 -33.32 -4.35 -20.60
N ARG A 92 -34.32 -4.38 -21.49
CA ARG A 92 -35.75 -4.23 -21.13
C ARG A 92 -36.44 -5.54 -20.74
N GLY A 93 -35.75 -6.67 -20.81
CA GLY A 93 -36.23 -7.96 -20.31
C GLY A 93 -37.57 -8.41 -20.91
N VAL A 94 -37.75 -8.22 -22.23
CA VAL A 94 -38.92 -8.69 -22.99
C VAL A 94 -38.76 -10.15 -23.39
#